data_AF-A0ABD2S217-F1
#
_entry.id   AF-A0ABD2S217-F1
#
_cell.length_a   1.000
_cell.length_b   1.000
_cell.length_c   1.000
_cell.angle_alpha   90.00
_cell.angle_beta   90.00
_cell.angle_gamma   90.00
#
_symmetry.space_group_name_H-M   'P 1'
#
loop_
_entity.id
_entity.type
_entity.pdbx_description
1 polymer ?
#
loop_
_entity_poly.entity_id
_entity_poly.type
_entity_poly.pdbx_seq_one_letter_code
_entity_poly.pdbx_strand_id
1 'polypeptide(L)'
;MVPLSWVGGVVGLILSSAISLYASTLIAKLHEYGGRRHIRYRDLAGFMYGQTAYSLVWALQFANLFLINTGFVILGGQALKAFYVLFRDDHQMKLPHFIAVAGFACVLFAIAIPHLSALRIWLGFSTFFSLVYICIVIALSLKDGLEAPPRDYSIPGTKNTKIWATIGAAANLVFAYNTGMLPELQATVRKPVVNNMIKALHFQFTLGVIPMHAVTYIGYWAYGSSASSYLLNNVSGPIWLKGMANIAAFLQAIIALHVIVTLLRSYSLYTAIFM
;
A
#
# COMPACT_ATOMS: atom_id res chain seq x y z
N MET A 1 -14.38 -0.77 3.11
CA MET A 1 -15.78 -0.60 2.67
C MET A 1 -16.77 -0.40 3.81
N VAL A 2 -16.58 -1.03 4.98
CA VAL A 2 -17.52 -0.94 6.12
C VAL A 2 -18.06 0.47 6.41
N PRO A 3 -17.23 1.54 6.53
CA PRO A 3 -17.76 2.86 6.86
C PRO A 3 -18.47 3.58 5.71
N LEU A 4 -18.25 3.13 4.46
CA LEU A 4 -18.79 3.75 3.24
C LEU A 4 -19.97 2.98 2.66
N SER A 5 -20.32 1.82 3.22
CA SER A 5 -21.25 0.83 2.64
C SER A 5 -20.82 0.33 1.25
N TRP A 6 -21.67 -0.48 0.61
CA TRP A 6 -21.45 -0.99 -0.75
C TRP A 6 -21.33 0.13 -1.78
N VAL A 7 -22.36 0.99 -1.89
CA VAL A 7 -22.42 2.00 -2.95
C VAL A 7 -21.27 2.99 -2.81
N GLY A 8 -21.09 3.57 -1.62
CA GLY A 8 -20.00 4.51 -1.36
C GLY A 8 -18.61 3.87 -1.49
N GLY A 9 -18.46 2.60 -1.08
CA GLY A 9 -17.22 1.86 -1.23
C GLY A 9 -16.83 1.58 -2.68
N VAL A 10 -17.77 1.09 -3.50
CA VAL A 10 -17.54 0.78 -4.93
C VAL A 10 -17.28 2.06 -5.71
N VAL A 11 -18.18 3.05 -5.60
CA VAL A 11 -18.04 4.33 -6.29
C VAL A 11 -16.75 5.03 -5.85
N GLY A 12 -16.46 5.03 -4.54
CA GLY A 12 -15.24 5.63 -4.01
C GLY A 12 -13.96 4.97 -4.52
N LEU A 13 -13.90 3.64 -4.62
CA LEU A 13 -12.75 2.93 -5.15
C LEU A 13 -12.53 3.21 -6.65
N ILE A 14 -13.60 3.22 -7.45
CA ILE A 14 -13.53 3.49 -8.89
C ILE A 14 -13.12 4.96 -9.12
N LEU A 15 -13.80 5.88 -8.45
CA LEU A 15 -13.56 7.32 -8.60
C LEU A 15 -12.16 7.70 -8.11
N SER A 16 -11.71 7.17 -6.97
CA SER A 16 -10.35 7.41 -6.49
C SER A 16 -9.30 6.84 -7.43
N SER A 17 -9.53 5.65 -8.00
CA SER A 17 -8.64 5.06 -9.00
C SER A 17 -8.55 5.93 -10.27
N ALA A 18 -9.70 6.42 -10.77
CA ALA A 18 -9.76 7.27 -11.96
C ALA A 18 -9.10 8.64 -11.74
N ILE A 19 -9.37 9.29 -10.60
CA ILE A 19 -8.75 10.57 -10.23
C ILE A 19 -7.23 10.40 -10.10
N SER A 20 -6.78 9.34 -9.43
CA SER A 20 -5.36 9.07 -9.29
C SER A 20 -4.70 8.80 -10.64
N LEU A 21 -5.30 7.99 -11.52
CA LEU A 21 -4.77 7.78 -12.87
C LEU A 21 -4.62 9.10 -13.64
N TYR A 22 -5.63 9.97 -13.57
CA TYR A 22 -5.59 11.28 -14.21
C TYR A 22 -4.45 12.14 -13.64
N ALA A 23 -4.37 12.28 -12.31
CA ALA A 23 -3.34 13.05 -11.63
C ALA A 23 -1.93 12.51 -11.92
N SER A 24 -1.73 11.19 -11.83
CA SER A 24 -0.47 10.53 -12.14
C SER A 24 -0.06 10.71 -13.60
N THR A 25 -1.01 10.66 -14.54
CA THR A 25 -0.75 10.89 -15.97
C THR A 25 -0.36 12.34 -16.24
N LEU A 26 -0.99 13.30 -15.57
CA LEU A 26 -0.64 14.71 -15.69
C LEU A 26 0.80 14.95 -15.20
N ILE A 27 1.14 14.44 -14.02
CA ILE A 27 2.50 14.53 -13.46
C ILE A 27 3.51 13.86 -14.40
N ALA A 28 3.16 12.69 -14.97
CA ALA A 28 4.06 11.97 -15.86
C ALA A 28 4.39 12.73 -17.14
N LYS A 29 3.44 13.51 -17.67
CA LYS A 29 3.65 14.35 -18.86
C LYS A 29 4.52 15.58 -18.56
N LEU A 30 4.53 16.05 -17.32
CA LEU A 30 5.34 17.20 -16.89
C LEU A 30 6.84 16.88 -16.68
N HIS A 31 7.24 15.63 -16.91
CA HIS A 31 8.63 15.17 -16.74
C HIS A 31 9.65 15.94 -17.60
N GLU A 32 9.26 16.38 -18.80
CA GLU A 32 10.08 17.19 -19.72
C GLU A 32 9.43 18.54 -19.99
N TYR A 33 8.92 19.20 -18.94
CA TYR A 33 8.35 20.54 -19.06
C TYR A 33 9.45 21.61 -19.16
N GLY A 34 9.26 22.61 -20.03
CA GLY A 34 10.20 23.74 -20.16
C GLY A 34 11.60 23.36 -20.71
N GLY A 35 11.72 22.25 -21.44
CA GLY A 35 13.00 21.80 -22.03
C GLY A 35 14.00 21.25 -21.00
N ARG A 36 13.58 21.08 -19.74
CA ARG A 36 14.39 20.49 -18.67
C ARG A 36 13.73 19.21 -18.15
N ARG A 37 14.56 18.24 -17.77
CA ARG A 37 14.09 17.00 -17.16
C ARG A 37 13.91 17.22 -15.66
N HIS A 38 12.67 17.21 -15.19
CA HIS A 38 12.36 17.32 -13.77
C HIS A 38 12.33 15.93 -13.13
N ILE A 39 13.36 15.61 -12.35
CA ILE A 39 13.55 14.27 -11.76
C ILE A 39 12.80 14.12 -10.43
N ARG A 40 12.59 15.22 -9.69
CA ARG A 40 12.03 15.22 -8.33
C ARG A 40 10.74 16.01 -8.28
N TYR A 41 9.79 15.53 -7.48
CA TYR A 41 8.47 16.16 -7.41
C TYR A 41 8.53 17.59 -6.85
N ARG A 42 9.36 17.82 -5.83
CA ARG A 42 9.63 19.14 -5.26
C ARG A 42 10.25 20.12 -6.27
N ASP A 43 11.15 19.65 -7.15
CA ASP A 43 11.83 20.51 -8.13
C ASP A 43 10.85 20.97 -9.21
N LEU A 44 9.94 20.07 -9.61
CA LEU A 44 8.85 20.40 -10.53
C LEU A 44 7.92 21.46 -9.91
N ALA A 45 7.54 21.28 -8.65
CA ALA A 45 6.69 22.25 -7.93
C ALA A 45 7.39 23.61 -7.75
N GLY A 46 8.68 23.60 -7.39
CA GLY A 46 9.49 24.80 -7.25
C GLY A 46 9.66 25.58 -8.55
N PHE A 47 9.85 24.86 -9.67
CA PHE A 47 9.97 25.48 -10.99
C PHE A 47 8.67 26.17 -11.45
N MET A 48 7.51 25.58 -11.16
CA MET A 48 6.21 26.13 -11.60
C MET A 48 5.63 27.18 -10.66
N TYR A 49 5.77 26.99 -9.34
CA TYR A 49 5.05 27.77 -8.32
C TYR A 49 5.98 28.50 -7.33
N GLY A 50 7.29 28.36 -7.46
CA GLY A 50 8.28 29.04 -6.62
C GLY A 50 8.65 28.31 -5.32
N GLN A 51 9.47 28.96 -4.49
CA GLN A 51 10.15 28.34 -3.36
C GLN A 51 9.21 27.88 -2.23
N THR A 52 8.07 28.54 -2.04
CA THR A 52 7.07 28.14 -1.04
C THR A 52 6.45 26.79 -1.37
N ALA A 53 6.11 26.56 -2.64
CA ALA A 53 5.60 25.28 -3.12
C ALA A 53 6.64 24.16 -3.04
N TYR A 54 7.92 24.48 -3.32
CA TYR A 54 9.03 23.54 -3.13
C TYR A 54 9.07 23.02 -1.69
N SER A 55 9.10 23.91 -0.70
CA SER A 55 9.18 23.54 0.72
C SER A 55 7.95 22.77 1.20
N LEU A 56 6.76 23.16 0.74
CA LEU A 56 5.51 22.47 1.07
C LEU A 56 5.47 21.05 0.50
N VAL A 57 5.79 20.87 -0.79
CA VAL A 57 5.81 19.54 -1.42
C VAL A 57 6.87 18.67 -0.78
N TRP A 58 8.04 19.23 -0.45
CA TRP A 58 9.07 18.51 0.28
C TRP A 58 8.57 17.99 1.64
N ALA A 59 7.93 18.85 2.44
CA ALA A 59 7.41 18.48 3.76
C ALA A 59 6.31 17.42 3.65
N LEU A 60 5.36 17.57 2.72
CA LEU A 60 4.29 16.60 2.49
C LEU A 60 4.81 15.26 1.97
N GLN A 61 5.78 15.27 1.05
CA GLN A 61 6.38 14.05 0.52
C GLN A 61 7.11 13.30 1.65
N PHE A 62 7.89 14.00 2.47
CA PHE A 62 8.56 13.41 3.63
C PHE A 62 7.58 12.81 4.65
N ALA A 63 6.54 13.57 5.02
CA ALA A 63 5.52 13.10 5.95
C ALA A 63 4.81 11.85 5.42
N ASN A 64 4.41 11.86 4.14
CA ASN A 64 3.75 10.72 3.52
C ASN A 64 4.64 9.47 3.52
N LEU A 65 5.92 9.63 3.21
CA LEU A 65 6.87 8.51 3.20
C LEU A 65 7.09 7.94 4.60
N PHE A 66 7.25 8.81 5.60
CA PHE A 66 7.37 8.39 6.98
C PHE A 66 6.14 7.57 7.43
N LEU A 67 4.94 8.05 7.10
CA LEU A 67 3.68 7.37 7.44
C LEU A 67 3.54 6.02 6.73
N ILE A 68 3.84 5.94 5.42
CA ILE A 68 3.80 4.68 4.66
C ILE A 68 4.77 3.64 5.25
N ASN A 69 6.02 4.05 5.54
CA ASN A 69 6.99 3.13 6.13
C ASN A 69 6.53 2.63 7.51
N THR A 70 6.01 3.53 8.35
CA THR A 70 5.43 3.14 9.65
C THR A 70 4.26 2.17 9.47
N GLY A 71 3.39 2.42 8.48
CA GLY A 71 2.28 1.53 8.13
C GLY A 71 2.75 0.12 7.75
N PHE A 72 3.79 -0.01 6.93
CA PHE A 72 4.35 -1.32 6.55
C PHE A 72 4.91 -2.09 7.76
N VAL A 73 5.59 -1.42 8.69
CA VAL A 73 6.08 -2.10 9.92
C VAL A 73 4.91 -2.58 10.77
N ILE A 74 3.85 -1.76 10.90
CA ILE A 74 2.64 -2.15 11.64
C ILE A 74 1.95 -3.35 10.97
N LEU A 75 1.80 -3.32 9.65
CA LEU A 75 1.21 -4.43 8.88
C LEU A 75 2.02 -5.72 9.02
N GLY A 76 3.36 -5.64 8.95
CA GLY A 76 4.24 -6.77 9.22
C GLY A 76 4.04 -7.32 10.64
N GLY A 77 3.98 -6.45 11.65
CA GLY A 77 3.69 -6.85 13.02
C GLY A 77 2.31 -7.50 13.19
N GLN A 78 1.29 -6.99 12.49
CA GLN A 78 -0.06 -7.59 12.49
C GLN A 78 -0.05 -8.98 11.86
N ALA A 79 0.62 -9.15 10.72
CA ALA A 79 0.74 -10.44 10.04
C ALA A 79 1.48 -11.47 10.92
N LEU A 80 2.58 -11.05 11.57
CA LEU A 80 3.34 -11.91 12.46
C LEU A 80 2.55 -12.30 13.72
N LYS A 81 1.79 -11.35 14.30
CA LYS A 81 0.88 -11.64 15.41
C LYS A 81 -0.19 -12.64 15.00
N ALA A 82 -0.82 -12.43 13.85
CA ALA A 82 -1.86 -13.31 13.33
C ALA A 82 -1.32 -14.72 13.06
N PHE A 83 -0.06 -14.85 12.62
CA PHE A 83 0.63 -16.13 12.53
C PHE A 83 0.81 -16.80 13.90
N TYR A 84 1.31 -16.07 14.90
CA TYR A 84 1.55 -16.59 16.25
C TYR A 84 0.29 -17.16 16.91
N VAL A 85 -0.82 -16.42 16.84
CA VAL A 85 -2.11 -16.81 17.43
C VAL A 85 -2.69 -18.09 16.82
N LEU A 86 -2.26 -18.49 15.61
CA LEU A 86 -2.69 -19.77 15.02
C LEU A 86 -2.17 -20.99 15.76
N PHE A 87 -1.03 -20.87 16.46
CA PHE A 87 -0.39 -21.98 17.16
C PHE A 87 -0.45 -21.83 18.68
N ARG A 88 -0.41 -20.59 19.17
CA ARG A 88 -0.34 -20.29 20.59
C ARG A 88 -1.07 -19.00 20.90
N ASP A 89 -2.22 -19.11 21.57
CA ASP A 89 -3.06 -17.97 21.94
C ASP A 89 -3.02 -17.69 23.45
N ASP A 90 -1.82 -17.56 23.99
CA ASP A 90 -1.60 -17.37 25.43
C ASP A 90 -1.90 -15.94 25.89
N HIS A 91 -2.32 -15.03 24.99
CA HIS A 91 -2.61 -13.61 25.24
C HIS A 91 -1.46 -12.76 25.85
N GLN A 92 -0.30 -13.37 26.11
CA GLN A 92 0.89 -12.72 26.67
C GLN A 92 1.52 -11.70 25.71
N MET A 93 1.57 -12.04 24.41
CA MET A 93 2.28 -11.25 23.40
C MET A 93 1.33 -10.25 22.71
N LYS A 94 1.48 -8.97 23.06
CA LYS A 94 0.70 -7.86 22.45
C LYS A 94 1.27 -7.42 21.10
N LEU A 95 0.43 -6.80 20.27
CA LEU A 95 0.81 -6.27 18.95
C LEU A 95 2.11 -5.42 18.94
N PRO A 96 2.38 -4.54 19.94
CA PRO A 96 3.62 -3.76 19.96
C PRO A 96 4.90 -4.61 19.95
N HIS A 97 4.89 -5.80 20.56
CA HIS A 97 6.05 -6.69 20.55
C HIS A 97 6.33 -7.21 19.14
N PHE A 98 5.29 -7.61 18.41
CA PHE A 98 5.42 -8.05 17.02
C PHE A 98 5.81 -6.92 16.07
N ILE A 99 5.34 -5.69 16.33
CA ILE A 99 5.79 -4.49 15.59
C ILE A 99 7.29 -4.27 15.82
N ALA A 100 7.78 -4.39 17.06
CA ALA A 100 9.21 -4.26 17.36
C ALA A 100 10.04 -5.33 16.64
N VAL A 101 9.57 -6.59 16.63
CA VAL A 101 10.22 -7.69 15.89
C VAL A 101 10.21 -7.42 14.38
N ALA A 102 9.09 -6.96 13.82
CA ALA A 102 9.00 -6.60 12.40
C ALA A 102 9.96 -5.45 12.04
N GLY A 103 10.06 -4.43 12.88
CA GLY A 103 11.01 -3.33 12.72
C GLY A 103 12.46 -3.81 12.76
N PHE A 104 12.80 -4.68 13.70
CA PHE A 104 14.13 -5.28 13.79
C PHE A 104 14.46 -6.12 12.54
N ALA A 105 13.50 -6.94 12.07
CA ALA A 105 13.65 -7.70 10.83
C ALA A 105 13.86 -6.79 9.61
N CYS A 106 13.15 -5.66 9.52
CA CYS A 106 13.35 -4.66 8.48
C CYS A 106 14.77 -4.06 8.51
N VAL A 107 15.32 -3.77 9.69
CA VAL A 107 16.69 -3.27 9.86
C VAL A 107 17.71 -4.31 9.41
N LEU A 108 17.56 -5.56 9.85
CA LEU A 108 18.46 -6.65 9.44
C LEU A 108 18.44 -6.87 7.93
N PHE A 109 17.24 -6.88 7.33
CA PHE A 109 17.08 -7.02 5.89
C PHE A 109 17.72 -5.85 5.12
N ALA A 110 17.57 -4.63 5.63
CA ALA A 110 18.18 -3.44 5.03
C ALA A 110 19.71 -3.44 5.10
N ILE A 111 20.29 -4.02 6.15
CA ILE A 111 21.74 -4.23 6.27
C ILE A 111 22.22 -5.32 5.29
N ALA A 112 21.46 -6.41 5.17
CA ALA A 112 21.82 -7.55 4.33
C ALA A 112 21.81 -7.22 2.82
N ILE A 113 20.96 -6.29 2.38
CA ILE A 113 20.79 -5.95 0.96
C ILE A 113 21.01 -4.45 0.74
N PRO A 114 22.26 -3.98 0.65
CA PRO A 114 22.53 -2.55 0.50
C PRO A 114 22.43 -2.04 -0.95
N HIS A 115 22.30 -2.92 -1.96
CA HIS A 115 22.48 -2.56 -3.37
C HIS A 115 21.18 -2.61 -4.21
N LEU A 116 21.01 -1.60 -5.07
CA LEU A 116 19.85 -1.46 -5.97
C LEU A 116 19.69 -2.60 -6.99
N SER A 117 20.78 -3.24 -7.42
CA SER A 117 20.72 -4.33 -8.41
C SER A 117 20.01 -5.58 -7.85
N ALA A 118 20.18 -5.86 -6.56
CA ALA A 118 19.52 -6.97 -5.87
C ALA A 118 18.01 -6.71 -5.71
N LEU A 119 17.59 -5.43 -5.58
CA LEU A 119 16.17 -5.07 -5.42
C LEU A 119 15.29 -5.55 -6.57
N ARG A 120 15.82 -5.65 -7.79
CA ARG A 120 15.04 -6.15 -8.94
C ARG A 120 14.54 -7.58 -8.71
N ILE A 121 15.38 -8.43 -8.13
CA ILE A 121 15.03 -9.83 -7.84
C ILE A 121 14.08 -9.88 -6.64
N TRP A 122 14.35 -9.08 -5.61
CA TRP A 122 13.49 -8.99 -4.42
C TRP A 122 12.10 -8.44 -4.72
N LEU A 123 11.94 -7.55 -5.70
CA LEU A 123 10.63 -7.13 -6.20
C LEU A 123 9.82 -8.32 -6.75
N GLY A 124 10.47 -9.22 -7.50
CA GLY A 124 9.84 -10.45 -7.97
C GLY A 124 9.35 -11.34 -6.82
N PHE A 125 10.16 -11.52 -5.77
CA PHE A 125 9.74 -12.23 -4.56
C PHE A 125 8.61 -11.52 -3.82
N SER A 126 8.65 -10.19 -3.72
CA SER A 126 7.57 -9.39 -3.12
C SER A 126 6.24 -9.60 -3.86
N THR A 127 6.27 -9.57 -5.20
CA THR A 127 5.10 -9.88 -6.03
C THR A 127 4.62 -11.31 -5.85
N PHE A 128 5.53 -12.28 -5.75
CA PHE A 128 5.15 -13.66 -5.48
C PHE A 128 4.43 -13.79 -4.13
N PHE A 129 4.99 -13.24 -3.06
CA PHE A 129 4.37 -13.29 -1.73
C PHE A 129 3.03 -12.54 -1.68
N SER A 130 2.90 -11.40 -2.37
CA SER A 130 1.62 -10.70 -2.45
C SER A 130 0.56 -11.52 -3.18
N LEU A 131 0.92 -12.19 -4.29
CA LEU A 131 0.00 -13.08 -5.01
C LEU A 131 -0.42 -14.28 -4.16
N VAL A 132 0.51 -14.92 -3.45
CA VAL A 132 0.20 -16.02 -2.51
C VAL A 132 -0.81 -15.57 -1.47
N TYR A 133 -0.58 -14.41 -0.84
CA TYR A 133 -1.52 -13.83 0.11
C TYR A 133 -2.89 -13.58 -0.53
N ILE A 134 -2.94 -12.92 -1.69
CA ILE A 134 -4.19 -12.59 -2.40
C ILE A 134 -4.98 -13.85 -2.75
N CYS A 135 -4.33 -14.86 -3.34
CA CYS A 135 -4.98 -16.11 -3.73
C CYS A 135 -5.59 -16.84 -2.53
N ILE A 136 -4.85 -16.95 -1.42
CA ILE A 136 -5.34 -17.61 -0.21
C ILE A 136 -6.52 -16.84 0.40
N VAL A 137 -6.38 -15.53 0.53
CA VAL A 137 -7.43 -14.67 1.11
C VAL A 137 -8.70 -14.76 0.28
N ILE A 138 -8.60 -14.66 -1.05
CA ILE A 138 -9.76 -14.80 -1.92
C ILE A 138 -10.39 -16.19 -1.77
N ALA A 139 -9.60 -17.27 -1.81
CA ALA A 139 -10.12 -18.62 -1.70
C ALA A 139 -10.86 -18.87 -0.37
N LEU A 140 -10.27 -18.44 0.76
CA LEU A 140 -10.88 -18.61 2.07
C LEU A 140 -12.11 -17.71 2.26
N SER A 141 -12.04 -16.44 1.82
CA SER A 141 -13.18 -15.53 1.91
C SER A 141 -14.34 -15.96 1.01
N LEU A 142 -14.07 -16.52 -0.17
CA LEU A 142 -15.11 -17.10 -1.02
C LEU A 142 -15.78 -18.29 -0.35
N LYS A 143 -15.00 -19.21 0.22
CA LYS A 143 -15.53 -20.34 0.97
C LYS A 143 -16.44 -19.87 2.12
N ASP A 144 -15.93 -18.98 2.96
CA ASP A 144 -16.68 -18.45 4.11
C ASP A 144 -17.93 -17.68 3.69
N GLY A 145 -17.87 -16.94 2.58
CA GLY A 145 -18.99 -16.18 2.05
C GLY A 145 -20.08 -17.07 1.43
N LEU A 146 -19.72 -18.21 0.84
CA LEU A 146 -20.68 -19.18 0.30
C LEU A 146 -21.38 -19.99 1.41
N GLU A 147 -20.68 -20.27 2.51
CA GLU A 147 -21.21 -20.99 3.69
C GLU A 147 -21.96 -20.06 4.67
N ALA A 148 -21.95 -18.76 4.41
CA ALA A 148 -22.46 -17.72 5.29
C ALA A 148 -23.99 -17.62 5.35
N PRO A 149 -24.59 -17.38 6.53
CA PRO A 149 -25.95 -16.84 6.62
C PRO A 149 -26.00 -15.37 6.12
N PRO A 150 -27.20 -14.81 5.87
CA PRO A 150 -27.35 -13.44 5.39
C PRO A 150 -26.53 -12.41 6.20
N ARG A 151 -25.76 -11.57 5.50
CA ARG A 151 -24.85 -10.60 6.13
C ARG A 151 -25.50 -9.24 6.31
N ASP A 152 -25.20 -8.62 7.44
CA ASP A 152 -25.53 -7.23 7.66
C ASP A 152 -24.49 -6.33 7.00
N TYR A 153 -24.95 -5.36 6.22
CA TYR A 153 -24.14 -4.34 5.56
C TYR A 153 -24.41 -2.94 6.14
N SER A 154 -25.16 -2.85 7.23
CA SER A 154 -25.37 -1.61 7.94
C SER A 154 -24.04 -1.04 8.45
N ILE A 155 -23.92 0.29 8.41
CA ILE A 155 -22.74 0.99 8.90
C ILE A 155 -22.78 0.94 10.44
N PRO A 156 -21.80 0.33 11.12
CA PRO A 156 -21.78 0.25 12.59
C PRO A 156 -21.63 1.62 13.26
N GLY A 157 -22.14 1.75 14.50
CA GLY A 157 -21.91 2.92 15.36
C GLY A 157 -23.04 3.96 15.39
N THR A 158 -22.85 5.00 16.20
CA THR A 158 -23.79 6.13 16.36
C THR A 158 -23.63 7.15 15.25
N LYS A 159 -24.58 8.09 15.08
CA LYS A 159 -24.53 9.13 14.01
C LYS A 159 -23.17 9.84 13.94
N ASN A 160 -22.62 10.26 15.08
CA ASN A 160 -21.34 10.97 15.13
C ASN A 160 -20.17 10.07 14.73
N THR A 161 -20.13 8.82 15.23
CA THR A 161 -19.09 7.85 14.87
C THR A 161 -19.12 7.53 13.38
N LYS A 162 -20.31 7.45 12.76
CA LYS A 162 -20.45 7.21 11.32
C LYS A 162 -19.82 8.32 10.48
N ILE A 163 -20.03 9.58 10.83
CA ILE A 163 -19.46 10.72 10.09
C ILE A 163 -17.93 10.66 10.11
N TRP A 164 -17.33 10.52 11.29
CA TRP A 164 -15.88 10.43 11.42
C TRP A 164 -15.30 9.19 10.72
N ALA A 165 -15.97 8.05 10.81
CA ALA A 165 -15.55 6.83 10.13
C ALA A 165 -15.66 6.95 8.60
N THR A 166 -16.67 7.66 8.09
CA THR A 166 -16.85 7.95 6.66
C THR A 166 -15.73 8.85 6.14
N ILE A 167 -15.39 9.92 6.86
CA ILE A 167 -14.28 10.82 6.51
C ILE A 167 -12.97 10.04 6.50
N GLY A 168 -12.70 9.24 7.54
CA GLY A 168 -11.51 8.40 7.61
C GLY A 168 -11.44 7.38 6.47
N ALA A 169 -12.57 6.79 6.08
CA ALA A 169 -12.62 5.87 4.96
C ALA A 169 -12.38 6.55 3.60
N ALA A 170 -12.90 7.77 3.40
CA ALA A 170 -12.61 8.56 2.20
C ALA A 170 -11.12 8.93 2.12
N ALA A 171 -10.49 9.30 3.24
CA ALA A 171 -9.05 9.55 3.30
C ALA A 171 -8.25 8.27 2.96
N ASN A 172 -8.66 7.11 3.48
CA ASN A 172 -8.03 5.83 3.16
C ASN A 172 -8.15 5.46 1.68
N LEU A 173 -9.26 5.80 1.00
CA LEU A 173 -9.39 5.57 -0.44
C LEU A 173 -8.35 6.38 -1.22
N VAL A 174 -8.24 7.68 -0.96
CA VAL A 174 -7.27 8.55 -1.63
C VAL A 174 -5.83 8.08 -1.33
N PHE A 175 -5.56 7.71 -0.08
CA PHE A 175 -4.25 7.21 0.34
C PHE A 175 -3.87 5.89 -0.38
N ALA A 176 -4.83 4.99 -0.59
CA ALA A 176 -4.58 3.71 -1.25
C ALA A 176 -4.06 3.84 -2.70
N TYR A 177 -4.36 4.97 -3.37
CA TYR A 177 -3.93 5.25 -4.74
C TYR A 177 -2.90 6.38 -4.82
N ASN A 178 -2.16 6.62 -3.75
CA ASN A 178 -1.16 7.68 -3.72
C ASN A 178 0.07 7.34 -4.58
N THR A 179 0.46 8.26 -5.46
CA THR A 179 1.65 8.16 -6.33
C THR A 179 2.71 9.23 -6.02
N GLY A 180 2.90 9.58 -4.75
CA GLY A 180 3.79 10.68 -4.31
C GLY A 180 5.29 10.52 -4.61
N MET A 181 5.72 9.43 -5.25
CA MET A 181 7.09 9.22 -5.74
C MET A 181 7.17 8.98 -7.25
N LEU A 182 6.11 9.35 -7.98
CA LEU A 182 6.00 9.05 -9.41
C LEU A 182 7.11 9.68 -10.26
N PRO A 183 7.49 10.97 -10.09
CA PRO A 183 8.61 11.56 -10.83
C PRO A 183 9.94 10.83 -10.59
N GLU A 184 10.20 10.43 -9.35
CA GLU A 184 11.41 9.72 -8.95
C GLU A 184 11.45 8.32 -9.57
N LEU A 185 10.33 7.59 -9.55
CA LEU A 185 10.20 6.31 -10.25
C LEU A 185 10.38 6.48 -11.76
N GLN A 186 9.77 7.51 -12.34
CA GLN A 186 9.86 7.83 -13.77
C GLN A 186 11.28 8.15 -14.21
N ALA A 187 12.12 8.67 -13.32
CA ALA A 187 13.52 8.92 -13.62
C ALA A 187 14.32 7.64 -13.93
N THR A 188 13.88 6.48 -13.42
CA THR A 188 14.52 5.16 -13.64
C THR A 188 14.01 4.42 -14.87
N VAL A 189 12.92 4.89 -15.49
CA VAL A 189 12.30 4.23 -16.64
C VAL A 189 13.15 4.43 -17.91
N ARG A 190 13.25 3.37 -18.72
CA ARG A 190 13.97 3.41 -20.01
C ARG A 190 13.27 4.36 -20.99
N LYS A 191 14.06 5.08 -21.79
CA LYS A 191 13.54 5.91 -22.90
C LYS A 191 12.70 5.07 -23.88
N PRO A 192 11.60 5.60 -24.44
CA PRO A 192 10.99 6.93 -24.20
C PRO A 192 10.25 6.99 -22.85
N VAL A 193 10.72 7.85 -21.94
CA VAL A 193 10.37 7.82 -20.52
C VAL A 193 8.87 8.09 -20.29
N VAL A 194 8.34 9.18 -20.88
CA VAL A 194 6.94 9.57 -20.71
C VAL A 194 6.00 8.52 -21.26
N ASN A 195 6.22 8.05 -22.49
CA ASN A 195 5.36 7.04 -23.12
C ASN A 195 5.36 5.70 -22.37
N ASN A 196 6.54 5.25 -21.91
CA ASN A 196 6.64 4.03 -21.13
C ASN A 196 5.99 4.17 -19.76
N MET A 197 6.13 5.33 -19.10
CA MET A 197 5.46 5.61 -17.83
C MET A 197 3.93 5.64 -17.99
N ILE A 198 3.41 6.30 -19.03
CA ILE A 198 1.97 6.34 -19.31
C ILE A 198 1.42 4.93 -19.52
N LYS A 199 2.11 4.08 -20.29
CA LYS A 199 1.71 2.66 -20.46
C LYS A 199 1.70 1.91 -19.13
N ALA A 200 2.72 2.10 -18.30
CA ALA A 200 2.80 1.48 -16.98
C ALA A 200 1.66 1.94 -16.05
N LEU A 201 1.31 3.23 -16.08
CA LEU A 201 0.18 3.78 -15.32
C LEU A 201 -1.15 3.19 -15.77
N HIS A 202 -1.41 3.14 -17.08
CA HIS A 202 -2.62 2.52 -17.60
C HIS A 202 -2.70 1.05 -17.17
N PHE A 203 -1.61 0.29 -17.28
CA PHE A 203 -1.56 -1.09 -16.83
C PHE A 203 -1.85 -1.22 -15.32
N GLN A 204 -1.22 -0.38 -14.48
CA GLN A 204 -1.40 -0.41 -13.03
C GLN A 204 -2.84 -0.10 -12.61
N PHE A 205 -3.45 0.94 -13.19
CA PHE A 205 -4.81 1.39 -12.83
C PHE A 205 -5.92 0.62 -13.56
N THR A 206 -5.60 -0.27 -14.50
CA THR A 206 -6.57 -1.17 -15.14
C THR A 206 -6.44 -2.61 -14.65
N LEU A 207 -5.31 -3.27 -14.90
CA LEU A 207 -5.08 -4.66 -14.52
C LEU A 207 -4.47 -4.78 -13.11
N GLY A 208 -3.54 -3.89 -12.77
CA GLY A 208 -2.86 -3.92 -11.47
C GLY A 208 -3.78 -3.66 -10.27
N VAL A 209 -4.90 -2.97 -10.48
CA VAL A 209 -5.87 -2.64 -9.42
C VAL A 209 -6.87 -3.77 -9.14
N ILE A 210 -7.07 -4.68 -10.10
CA ILE A 210 -8.07 -5.76 -10.00
C ILE A 210 -7.88 -6.62 -8.75
N PRO A 211 -6.67 -7.08 -8.38
CA PRO A 211 -6.51 -7.91 -7.20
C PRO A 211 -6.91 -7.19 -5.91
N MET A 212 -6.62 -5.89 -5.80
CA MET A 212 -7.00 -5.08 -4.65
C MET A 212 -8.51 -4.92 -4.55
N HIS A 213 -9.18 -4.64 -5.68
CA HIS A 213 -10.64 -4.56 -5.74
C HIS A 213 -11.28 -5.91 -5.41
N ALA A 214 -10.78 -6.99 -5.98
CA ALA A 214 -11.27 -8.35 -5.74
C ALA A 214 -11.22 -8.72 -4.26
N VAL A 215 -10.05 -8.57 -3.60
CA VAL A 215 -9.91 -8.82 -2.15
C VAL A 215 -10.86 -7.95 -1.34
N THR A 216 -11.00 -6.67 -1.71
CA THR A 216 -11.84 -5.72 -0.99
C THR A 216 -13.34 -6.04 -1.11
N TYR A 217 -13.80 -6.36 -2.32
CA TYR A 217 -15.21 -6.70 -2.60
C TYR A 217 -15.59 -8.05 -2.04
N ILE A 218 -14.76 -9.08 -2.25
CA ILE A 218 -15.02 -10.43 -1.75
C ILE A 218 -14.97 -10.43 -0.22
N GLY A 219 -13.99 -9.75 0.39
CA GLY A 219 -13.89 -9.64 1.84
C GLY A 219 -15.10 -8.91 2.45
N TYR A 220 -15.55 -7.81 1.84
CA TYR A 220 -16.72 -7.10 2.33
C TYR A 220 -18.01 -7.91 2.13
N TRP A 221 -18.16 -8.62 1.01
CA TRP A 221 -19.27 -9.53 0.76
C TRP A 221 -19.32 -10.69 1.76
N ALA A 222 -18.18 -11.32 2.04
CA ALA A 222 -18.11 -12.48 2.93
C ALA A 222 -18.43 -12.12 4.39
N TYR A 223 -17.98 -10.96 4.88
CA TYR A 223 -18.04 -10.60 6.31
C TYR A 223 -18.91 -9.40 6.66
N GLY A 224 -19.39 -8.63 5.68
CA GLY A 224 -20.26 -7.47 5.88
C GLY A 224 -19.70 -6.45 6.88
N SER A 225 -20.55 -6.02 7.82
CA SER A 225 -20.22 -5.06 8.87
C SER A 225 -19.19 -5.57 9.89
N SER A 226 -18.97 -6.89 9.97
CA SER A 226 -17.98 -7.53 10.84
C SER A 226 -16.60 -7.69 10.19
N ALA A 227 -16.41 -7.17 8.97
CA ALA A 227 -15.10 -7.19 8.30
C ALA A 227 -14.04 -6.43 9.12
N SER A 228 -12.99 -7.11 9.55
CA SER A 228 -11.87 -6.47 10.27
C SER A 228 -10.89 -5.80 9.31
N SER A 229 -10.10 -4.86 9.83
CA SER A 229 -9.09 -4.13 9.03
C SER A 229 -8.00 -5.03 8.47
N TYR A 230 -7.70 -6.16 9.13
CA TYR A 230 -6.77 -7.17 8.65
C TYR A 230 -7.57 -8.44 8.29
N LEU A 231 -7.90 -8.59 7.02
CA LEU A 231 -8.90 -9.53 6.53
C LEU A 231 -8.63 -11.00 6.93
N LEU A 232 -7.36 -11.41 7.05
CA LEU A 232 -6.98 -12.76 7.48
C LEU A 232 -7.41 -13.11 8.92
N ASN A 233 -7.78 -12.12 9.75
CA ASN A 233 -8.35 -12.40 11.06
C ASN A 233 -9.78 -12.93 10.97
N ASN A 234 -10.50 -12.63 9.88
CA ASN A 234 -11.88 -13.04 9.69
C ASN A 234 -12.01 -14.40 9.02
N VAL A 235 -11.00 -14.83 8.26
CA VAL A 235 -11.09 -16.08 7.48
C VAL A 235 -11.07 -17.33 8.35
N SER A 236 -11.95 -18.27 8.03
CA SER A 236 -11.97 -19.63 8.57
C SER A 236 -11.26 -20.58 7.60
N GLY A 237 -10.49 -21.54 8.11
CA GLY A 237 -9.73 -22.44 7.24
C GLY A 237 -8.60 -23.19 7.93
N PRO A 238 -7.92 -24.09 7.19
CA PRO A 238 -6.84 -24.89 7.75
C PRO A 238 -5.66 -24.01 8.17
N ILE A 239 -5.06 -24.37 9.31
CA ILE A 239 -4.01 -23.59 9.98
C ILE A 239 -2.81 -23.33 9.06
N TRP A 240 -2.40 -24.33 8.27
CA TRP A 240 -1.25 -24.21 7.37
C TRP A 240 -1.47 -23.13 6.28
N LEU A 241 -2.69 -23.00 5.76
CA LEU A 241 -3.00 -22.05 4.70
C LEU A 241 -3.05 -20.62 5.25
N LYS A 242 -3.67 -20.42 6.43
CA LYS A 242 -3.63 -19.14 7.15
C LYS A 242 -2.20 -18.78 7.57
N GLY A 243 -1.42 -19.77 7.98
CA GLY A 243 -0.02 -19.59 8.35
C GLY A 243 0.83 -19.11 7.18
N MET A 244 0.69 -19.76 6.03
CA MET A 244 1.36 -19.37 4.79
C MET A 244 1.00 -17.95 4.34
N ALA A 245 -0.29 -17.58 4.40
CA ALA A 245 -0.72 -16.23 4.01
C ALA A 245 -0.14 -15.14 4.93
N ASN A 246 -0.12 -15.39 6.25
CA ASN A 246 0.45 -14.44 7.20
C ASN A 246 1.97 -14.30 7.05
N ILE A 247 2.71 -15.40 6.85
CA ILE A 247 4.15 -15.33 6.57
C ILE A 247 4.42 -14.61 5.25
N ALA A 248 3.64 -14.90 4.20
CA ALA A 248 3.77 -14.23 2.92
C ALA A 248 3.54 -12.71 3.07
N ALA A 249 2.49 -12.28 3.79
CA ALA A 249 2.24 -10.87 4.08
C ALA A 249 3.39 -10.23 4.87
N PHE A 250 3.94 -10.92 5.87
CA PHE A 250 5.07 -10.44 6.67
C PHE A 250 6.34 -10.24 5.82
N LEU A 251 6.71 -11.23 5.02
CA LEU A 251 7.88 -11.16 4.14
C LEU A 251 7.69 -10.10 3.06
N GLN A 252 6.50 -10.01 2.47
CA GLN A 252 6.15 -8.99 1.49
C GLN A 252 6.31 -7.57 2.07
N ALA A 253 5.84 -7.34 3.31
CA ALA A 253 5.95 -6.04 3.97
C ALA A 253 7.41 -5.63 4.22
N ILE A 254 8.27 -6.56 4.67
CA ILE A 254 9.71 -6.30 4.88
C ILE A 254 10.37 -5.89 3.56
N ILE A 255 10.13 -6.66 2.49
CA ILE A 255 10.74 -6.40 1.19
C ILE A 255 10.23 -5.06 0.62
N ALA A 256 8.94 -4.78 0.71
CA ALA A 256 8.33 -3.55 0.21
C ALA A 256 8.88 -2.30 0.92
N LEU A 257 9.02 -2.35 2.25
CA LEU A 257 9.59 -1.26 3.03
C LEU A 257 11.03 -0.98 2.62
N HIS A 258 11.84 -2.02 2.46
CA HIS A 258 13.24 -1.87 2.08
C HIS A 258 13.40 -1.21 0.69
N VAL A 259 12.54 -1.55 -0.29
CA VAL A 259 12.53 -0.89 -1.60
C VAL A 259 12.28 0.62 -1.46
N ILE A 260 11.28 1.02 -0.67
CA ILE A 260 10.92 2.43 -0.46
C ILE A 260 12.08 3.19 0.19
N VAL A 261 12.67 2.63 1.25
CA VAL A 261 13.81 3.24 1.95
C VAL A 261 15.03 3.38 1.03
N THR A 262 15.29 2.38 0.19
CA THR A 262 16.45 2.40 -0.69
C THR A 262 16.29 3.41 -1.83
N LEU A 263 15.10 3.51 -2.41
CA LEU A 263 14.76 4.58 -3.35
C LEU A 263 14.98 5.96 -2.69
N LEU A 264 14.52 6.15 -1.46
CA LEU A 264 14.74 7.40 -0.74
C LEU A 264 16.22 7.72 -0.51
N ARG A 265 17.00 6.74 -0.08
CA ARG A 265 18.44 6.90 0.13
C ARG A 265 19.12 7.33 -1.17
N SER A 266 18.78 6.70 -2.29
CA SER A 266 19.31 7.03 -3.61
C SER A 266 18.89 8.39 -4.15
N TYR A 267 17.84 9.04 -3.63
CA TYR A 267 17.47 10.40 -4.05
C TYR A 267 17.77 11.47 -3.00
N SER A 268 17.96 11.08 -1.73
CA SER A 268 18.34 11.97 -0.62
C SER A 268 19.86 12.16 -0.51
N LEU A 269 20.67 11.12 -0.77
CA LEU A 269 22.14 11.23 -0.71
C LEU A 269 22.73 12.13 -1.80
N TYR A 270 22.14 12.17 -3.00
CA TYR A 270 22.58 13.11 -4.03
C TYR A 270 22.29 14.58 -3.66
N THR A 271 21.41 14.84 -2.68
CA THR A 271 21.23 16.18 -2.11
C THR A 271 22.33 16.56 -1.12
N ALA A 272 22.95 15.60 -0.43
CA ALA A 272 24.01 15.88 0.54
C ALA A 272 25.41 16.03 -0.12
N ILE A 273 25.56 15.56 -1.36
CA ILE A 273 26.82 15.64 -2.13
C ILE A 273 26.83 16.84 -3.10
N PHE A 274 25.66 17.45 -3.36
CA PHE A 274 25.51 18.62 -4.25
C PHE A 274 24.89 19.85 -3.56
N MET A 275 24.91 19.89 -2.22
CA MET A 275 24.83 21.13 -1.43
C MET A 275 26.21 21.39 -0.84
#